data_AF-W7KY21-F1
#
_entry.id   AF-W7KY21-F1
#
_cell.length_a   1.000
_cell.length_b   1.000
_cell.length_c   1.000
_cell.angle_alpha   90.00
_cell.angle_beta   90.00
_cell.angle_gamma   90.00
#
_symmetry.space_group_name_H-M   'P 1'
#
loop_
_entity.id
_entity.type
_entity.pdbx_description
1 polymer ?
#
loop_
_entity_poly.entity_id
_entity_poly.type
_entity_poly.pdbx_seq_one_letter_code
_entity_poly.pdbx_strand_id
1 'polypeptide(L)'
;MSLKETLSKMLEKKDKESVEKFVSSLTNYFPPSDDVSITVLKKGNHEYVIDRRGMFVVSISQDEYLPFMSASEKRVTSVPKDVMDKIISSWKDILVELVKLLEEYVKKYPSLSAKLNEVKEVVNQ
;
A
#
# COMPACT_ATOMS: atom_id res chain seq x y z
N MET A 1 -6.82 0.16 -16.00
CA MET A 1 -6.29 -1.21 -15.96
C MET A 1 -6.84 -1.86 -14.71
N SER A 2 -7.28 -3.12 -14.81
CA SER A 2 -7.75 -3.87 -13.63
C SER A 2 -6.59 -4.18 -12.69
N LEU A 3 -6.87 -4.38 -11.38
CA LEU A 3 -5.85 -4.77 -10.40
C LEU A 3 -5.09 -6.02 -10.85
N LYS A 4 -5.83 -6.99 -11.38
CA LYS A 4 -5.30 -8.24 -11.93
C LYS A 4 -4.28 -8.01 -13.04
N GLU A 5 -4.59 -7.18 -14.03
CA GLU A 5 -3.66 -6.85 -15.12
C GLU A 5 -2.37 -6.20 -14.59
N THR A 6 -2.50 -5.28 -13.64
CA THR A 6 -1.34 -4.59 -13.07
C THR A 6 -0.47 -5.53 -12.23
N LEU A 7 -1.09 -6.45 -11.50
CA LEU A 7 -0.39 -7.48 -10.73
C LEU A 7 0.36 -8.44 -11.66
N SER A 8 -0.30 -9.00 -12.68
CA SER A 8 0.34 -9.91 -13.62
C SER A 8 1.54 -9.26 -14.32
N LYS A 9 1.40 -8.00 -14.76
CA LYS A 9 2.49 -7.24 -15.36
C LYS A 9 3.65 -6.99 -14.40
N MET A 10 3.36 -6.70 -13.13
CA MET A 10 4.38 -6.52 -12.10
C MET A 10 5.16 -7.81 -11.86
N LEU A 11 4.46 -8.95 -11.75
CA LEU A 11 5.09 -10.25 -11.50
C LEU A 11 5.91 -10.74 -12.70
N GLU A 12 5.50 -10.39 -13.93
CA GLU A 12 6.22 -10.72 -15.16
C GLU A 12 7.46 -9.86 -15.36
N LYS A 13 7.32 -8.53 -15.31
CA LYS A 13 8.41 -7.60 -15.65
C LYS A 13 9.36 -7.30 -14.49
N LYS A 14 8.83 -7.21 -13.26
CA LYS A 14 9.58 -6.87 -12.04
C LYS A 14 10.41 -5.58 -12.18
N ASP A 15 9.94 -4.65 -13.00
CA ASP A 15 10.60 -3.36 -13.24
C ASP A 15 9.91 -2.24 -12.46
N LYS A 16 10.56 -1.07 -12.38
CA LYS A 16 10.05 0.08 -11.64
C LYS A 16 8.68 0.55 -12.12
N GLU A 17 8.50 0.61 -13.44
CA GLU A 17 7.25 1.11 -14.04
C GLU A 17 6.07 0.21 -13.72
N SER A 18 6.25 -1.11 -13.76
CA SER A 18 5.19 -2.07 -13.42
C SER A 18 4.82 -2.05 -11.94
N VAL A 19 5.80 -1.90 -11.04
CA VAL A 19 5.55 -1.73 -9.60
C VAL A 19 4.79 -0.42 -9.32
N GLU A 20 5.20 0.69 -9.93
CA GLU A 20 4.52 1.99 -9.78
C GLU A 20 3.07 1.93 -10.30
N LYS A 21 2.84 1.25 -11.43
CA LYS A 21 1.47 1.01 -11.94
C LYS A 21 0.63 0.15 -11.00
N PHE A 22 1.21 -0.88 -10.39
CA PHE A 22 0.52 -1.70 -9.39
C PHE A 22 0.15 -0.88 -8.16
N VAL A 23 1.10 -0.12 -7.60
CA VAL A 23 0.85 0.76 -6.44
C VAL A 23 -0.22 1.80 -6.77
N SER A 24 -0.15 2.43 -7.94
CA SER A 24 -1.18 3.38 -8.42
C SER A 24 -2.54 2.71 -8.69
N SER A 25 -2.57 1.41 -8.95
CA SER A 25 -3.82 0.66 -9.07
C SER A 25 -4.43 0.43 -7.70
N LEU A 26 -3.62 0.03 -6.71
CA LEU A 26 -4.03 -0.21 -5.32
C LEU A 26 -4.73 1.01 -4.70
N THR A 27 -4.26 2.23 -4.97
CA THR A 27 -4.86 3.45 -4.41
C THR A 27 -6.35 3.58 -4.72
N ASN A 28 -6.82 3.03 -5.86
CA ASN A 28 -8.23 3.07 -6.24
C ASN A 28 -9.11 2.15 -5.40
N TYR A 29 -8.52 1.20 -4.67
CA TYR A 29 -9.22 0.24 -3.81
C TYR A 29 -9.27 0.69 -2.36
N PHE A 30 -8.50 1.71 -1.96
CA PHE A 30 -8.61 2.23 -0.61
C PHE A 30 -9.99 2.88 -0.37
N PRO A 31 -10.53 2.78 0.87
CA PRO A 31 -11.70 3.54 1.25
C PRO A 31 -11.41 5.05 1.18
N PRO A 32 -12.44 5.91 1.12
CA PRO A 32 -12.29 7.36 1.12
C PRO A 32 -11.95 7.88 2.54
N SER A 33 -10.85 7.39 3.12
CA SER A 33 -10.33 7.75 4.43
C SER A 33 -8.83 8.01 4.33
N ASP A 34 -8.37 9.08 4.98
CA ASP A 34 -6.94 9.40 5.11
C ASP A 34 -6.29 8.68 6.30
N ASP A 35 -7.09 8.06 7.17
CA ASP A 35 -6.62 7.34 8.37
C ASP A 35 -6.23 5.88 8.09
N VAL A 36 -6.26 5.47 6.82
CA VAL A 36 -6.09 4.08 6.41
C VAL A 36 -4.91 3.94 5.48
N SER A 37 -4.01 3.05 5.84
CA SER A 37 -2.77 2.83 5.12
C SER A 37 -2.26 1.41 5.35
N ILE A 38 -1.46 0.90 4.42
CA ILE A 38 -0.85 -0.44 4.48
C ILE A 38 0.66 -0.28 4.59
N THR A 39 1.25 -0.85 5.63
CA THR A 39 2.71 -0.85 5.81
C THR A 39 3.36 -1.86 4.89
N VAL A 40 4.31 -1.41 4.07
CA VAL A 40 5.05 -2.26 3.13
C VAL A 40 6.37 -2.73 3.72
N LEU A 41 7.13 -1.79 4.30
CA LEU A 41 8.48 -2.05 4.78
C LEU A 41 8.87 -1.08 5.89
N LYS A 42 9.40 -1.62 6.99
CA LYS A 42 9.98 -0.83 8.08
C LYS A 42 11.50 -1.02 8.12
N LYS A 43 12.23 0.09 8.13
CA LYS A 43 13.69 0.16 8.17
C LYS A 43 14.14 1.16 9.24
N GLY A 44 14.37 0.64 10.44
CA GLY A 44 14.71 1.46 11.59
C GLY A 44 13.65 2.53 11.83
N ASN A 45 14.05 3.79 11.68
CA ASN A 45 13.20 4.96 11.87
C ASN A 45 12.32 5.29 10.66
N HIS A 46 12.50 4.62 9.52
CA HIS A 46 11.71 4.86 8.31
C HIS A 46 10.69 3.75 8.08
N GLU A 47 9.45 4.11 7.80
CA GLU A 47 8.37 3.20 7.48
C GLU A 47 7.72 3.60 6.15
N TYR A 48 7.75 2.68 5.18
CA TYR A 48 7.14 2.87 3.87
C TYR A 48 5.73 2.34 3.89
N VAL A 49 4.80 3.19 3.49
CA VAL A 49 3.37 2.97 3.64
C VAL A 49 2.64 3.36 2.35
N ILE A 50 1.57 2.64 2.01
CA ILE A 50 0.68 2.93 0.89
C ILE A 50 -0.68 3.36 1.44
N ASP A 51 -1.21 4.48 0.95
CA ASP A 51 -2.58 4.94 1.21
C ASP A 51 -3.34 5.22 -0.10
N ARG A 52 -4.54 5.81 0.01
CA ARG A 52 -5.36 6.22 -1.14
C ARG A 52 -4.71 7.26 -2.08
N ARG A 53 -3.62 7.90 -1.66
CA ARG A 53 -2.88 8.93 -2.42
C ARG A 53 -1.57 8.41 -2.98
N GLY A 54 -1.19 7.16 -2.67
CA GLY A 54 0.02 6.52 -3.14
C GLY A 54 0.98 6.21 -2.00
N MET A 55 2.26 6.10 -2.34
CA MET A 55 3.27 5.71 -1.36
C MET A 55 3.87 6.93 -0.66
N PHE A 56 4.10 6.79 0.65
CA PHE A 56 4.81 7.77 1.45
C PHE A 56 5.75 7.06 2.43
N VAL A 57 6.72 7.82 2.93
CA VAL A 57 7.61 7.37 4.00
C VAL A 57 7.33 8.19 5.25
N VAL A 58 7.12 7.49 6.36
CA VAL A 58 7.07 8.05 7.71
C VAL A 58 8.46 7.92 8.30
N SER A 59 9.02 9.00 8.78
CA SER A 59 10.29 8.98 9.51
C SER A 59 10.05 9.39 10.95
N ILE A 60 10.43 8.53 11.89
CA ILE A 60 10.27 8.73 13.32
C ILE A 60 11.64 9.14 13.88
N SER A 61 11.74 10.36 14.39
CA SER A 61 12.91 10.82 15.15
C SER A 61 12.58 10.83 16.64
N GLN A 62 13.49 10.29 17.43
CA GLN A 62 13.59 10.67 18.84
C GLN A 62 14.42 11.94 18.89
N ASP A 63 13.81 13.05 19.25
CA ASP A 63 14.59 14.25 19.56
C ASP A 63 15.38 13.99 20.84
N GLU A 64 16.71 14.00 20.76
CA GLU A 64 17.60 13.68 21.90
C GLU A 64 17.36 14.59 23.13
N TYR A 65 16.73 15.75 22.91
CA TYR A 65 16.54 16.79 23.92
C TYR A 65 15.10 16.96 24.39
N LEU A 66 14.14 16.19 23.84
CA LEU A 66 12.73 16.30 24.19
C LEU A 66 12.07 14.91 24.29
N PRO A 67 11.19 14.66 25.27
CA PRO A 67 10.47 13.39 25.41
C PRO A 67 9.33 13.24 24.39
N PHE A 68 9.42 13.88 23.23
CA PHE A 68 8.42 13.87 22.18
C PHE A 68 8.96 13.12 20.97
N MET A 69 8.18 12.18 20.45
CA MET A 69 8.47 11.57 19.15
C MET A 69 7.94 12.50 18.06
N SER A 70 8.83 12.92 17.17
CA SER A 70 8.47 13.67 15.98
C SER A 70 8.36 12.69 14.80
N ALA A 71 7.22 12.74 14.10
CA ALA A 71 6.99 11.98 12.88
C ALA A 71 6.91 12.93 11.68
N SER A 72 7.73 12.68 10.66
CA SER A 72 7.68 13.42 9.40
C SER A 72 7.19 12.52 8.28
N GLU A 73 6.22 12.98 7.50
CA GLU A 73 5.72 12.28 6.33
C GLU A 73 6.24 12.91 5.05
N LYS A 74 6.78 12.08 4.14
CA LYS A 74 7.20 12.53 2.82
C LYS A 74 6.62 11.64 1.74
N ARG A 75 5.91 12.24 0.79
CA ARG A 75 5.41 11.54 -0.40
C ARG A 75 6.58 11.12 -1.27
N VAL A 76 6.57 9.85 -1.68
CA VAL A 76 7.67 9.27 -2.44
C VAL A 76 7.32 9.37 -3.92
N THR A 77 8.10 10.13 -4.68
CA THR A 77 7.92 10.29 -6.13
C THR A 77 8.40 9.09 -6.94
N SER A 78 9.30 8.28 -6.38
CA SER A 78 9.80 7.05 -7.01
C SER A 78 10.08 5.97 -5.97
N VAL A 79 9.57 4.77 -6.19
CA VAL A 79 9.72 3.67 -5.23
C VAL A 79 11.20 3.22 -5.14
N PRO A 80 11.82 3.23 -3.95
CA PRO A 80 13.17 2.71 -3.75
C PRO A 80 13.27 1.22 -4.09
N LYS A 81 14.43 0.77 -4.58
CA LYS A 81 14.60 -0.60 -5.12
C LYS A 81 14.29 -1.71 -4.12
N ASP A 82 14.79 -1.55 -2.90
CA ASP A 82 14.50 -2.40 -1.76
C ASP A 82 13.01 -2.49 -1.41
N VAL A 83 12.28 -1.39 -1.55
CA VAL A 83 10.83 -1.35 -1.35
C VAL A 83 10.11 -2.04 -2.51
N MET A 84 10.58 -1.86 -3.75
CA MET A 84 10.05 -2.57 -4.92
C MET A 84 10.20 -4.09 -4.77
N ASP A 85 11.39 -4.55 -4.40
CA ASP A 85 11.68 -5.97 -4.17
C ASP A 85 10.76 -6.52 -3.07
N LYS A 86 10.53 -5.73 -2.01
CA LYS A 86 9.59 -6.10 -0.95
C LYS A 86 8.15 -6.21 -1.47
N ILE A 87 7.67 -5.24 -2.25
CA ILE A 87 6.32 -5.28 -2.84
C ILE A 87 6.16 -6.51 -3.74
N ILE A 88 7.15 -6.81 -4.59
CA ILE A 88 7.12 -7.98 -5.47
C ILE A 88 7.12 -9.29 -4.67
N SER A 89 7.83 -9.34 -3.54
CA SER A 89 7.89 -10.56 -2.71
C SER A 89 6.67 -10.75 -1.80
N SER A 90 6.06 -9.66 -1.32
CA SER A 90 4.98 -9.66 -0.32
C SER A 90 3.65 -9.10 -0.86
N TRP A 91 3.44 -9.11 -2.18
CA TRP A 91 2.22 -8.57 -2.79
C TRP A 91 0.94 -9.20 -2.22
N LYS A 92 0.98 -10.51 -1.91
CA LYS A 92 -0.19 -11.24 -1.38
C LYS A 92 -0.55 -10.75 0.01
N ASP A 93 0.44 -10.47 0.87
CA ASP A 93 0.23 -9.92 2.20
C ASP A 93 -0.41 -8.53 2.13
N ILE A 94 0.08 -7.68 1.23
CA ILE A 94 -0.46 -6.33 0.97
C ILE A 94 -1.94 -6.42 0.57
N LEU A 95 -2.29 -7.33 -0.34
CA LEU A 95 -3.67 -7.50 -0.77
C LEU A 95 -4.56 -8.09 0.33
N VAL A 96 -4.06 -9.01 1.15
CA VAL A 96 -4.79 -9.55 2.31
C VAL A 96 -5.10 -8.45 3.32
N GLU A 97 -4.15 -7.56 3.58
CA GLU A 97 -4.37 -6.40 4.45
C GLU A 97 -5.41 -5.44 3.86
N LEU A 98 -5.34 -5.18 2.55
CA LEU A 98 -6.36 -4.41 1.84
C LEU A 98 -7.76 -5.04 1.92
N VAL A 99 -7.86 -6.37 1.83
CA VAL A 99 -9.13 -7.09 2.01
C VAL A 99 -9.70 -6.84 3.41
N LYS A 100 -8.87 -6.98 4.47
CA LYS A 100 -9.32 -6.74 5.85
C LYS A 100 -9.85 -5.33 6.03
N LEU A 101 -9.11 -4.33 5.51
CA LEU A 101 -9.53 -2.93 5.53
C LEU A 101 -10.87 -2.74 4.82
N LEU A 102 -11.04 -3.32 3.63
CA LEU A 102 -12.30 -3.22 2.89
C LEU A 102 -13.45 -3.94 3.58
N GLU A 103 -13.24 -5.10 4.20
CA GLU A 103 -14.28 -5.82 4.95
C GLU A 103 -14.83 -5.00 6.12
N GLU A 104 -13.97 -4.26 6.82
CA GLU A 104 -14.39 -3.35 7.87
C GLU A 104 -15.21 -2.18 7.32
N TYR A 105 -14.76 -1.58 6.22
CA TYR A 105 -15.42 -0.41 5.64
C TYR A 105 -16.71 -0.75 4.90
N VAL A 106 -16.85 -1.94 4.31
CA VAL A 106 -18.08 -2.38 3.63
C VAL A 106 -19.28 -2.42 4.58
N LYS A 107 -19.05 -2.70 5.88
CA LYS A 107 -20.11 -2.65 6.91
C LYS A 107 -20.77 -1.27 7.01
N LYS A 108 -20.00 -0.20 6.77
CA LYS A 108 -20.45 1.20 6.81
C LYS A 108 -20.79 1.75 5.43
N TYR A 109 -20.09 1.27 4.40
CA TYR A 109 -20.19 1.73 3.01
C TYR A 109 -20.38 0.53 2.06
N PRO A 110 -21.61 0.03 1.88
CA PRO A 110 -21.90 -1.12 1.03
C PRO A 110 -21.46 -0.96 -0.44
N SER A 111 -21.29 0.29 -0.92
CA SER A 111 -20.77 0.60 -2.25
C SER A 111 -19.35 0.09 -2.51
N LEU A 112 -18.59 -0.25 -1.46
CA LEU A 112 -17.25 -0.83 -1.58
C LEU A 112 -17.25 -2.35 -1.82
N SER A 113 -18.41 -3.01 -1.75
CA SER A 113 -18.54 -4.47 -1.90
C SER A 113 -17.99 -5.00 -3.24
N ALA A 114 -18.21 -4.27 -4.33
CA ALA A 114 -17.68 -4.63 -5.64
C ALA A 114 -16.14 -4.64 -5.65
N LYS A 115 -15.52 -3.62 -5.05
CA LYS A 115 -14.05 -3.52 -4.92
C LYS A 115 -13.50 -4.63 -4.04
N LEU A 116 -14.17 -4.93 -2.93
CA LEU A 116 -13.79 -6.02 -2.04
C LEU A 116 -13.77 -7.37 -2.77
N ASN A 117 -14.80 -7.68 -3.56
CA ASN A 117 -14.88 -8.93 -4.30
C ASN A 117 -13.76 -9.03 -5.33
N GLU A 118 -13.48 -7.96 -6.07
CA GLU A 118 -12.38 -7.93 -7.03
C GLU A 118 -11.03 -8.22 -6.37
N VAL A 119 -10.73 -7.59 -5.22
CA VAL A 119 -9.48 -7.86 -4.50
C VAL A 119 -9.42 -9.31 -4.00
N LYS A 120 -10.53 -9.85 -3.46
CA LYS A 120 -10.61 -11.24 -3.00
C LYS A 120 -10.35 -12.25 -4.13
N GLU A 121 -10.90 -12.01 -5.32
CA GLU A 121 -10.66 -12.86 -6.48
C GLU A 121 -9.19 -12.89 -6.89
N VAL A 122 -8.48 -11.77 -6.74
CA VAL A 122 -7.05 -11.69 -7.05
C VAL A 122 -6.20 -12.38 -5.97
N VAL A 123 -6.58 -12.32 -4.70
CA VAL A 123 -5.86 -12.96 -3.58
C VAL A 123 -5.99 -14.48 -3.59
N ASN A 124 -7.16 -14.99 -3.97
CA ASN A 124 -7.49 -16.42 -3.95
C ASN A 124 -7.02 -17.19 -5.20
N GLN A 125 -6.42 -16.49 -6.17
CA GLN A 125 -5.64 -17.10 -7.26
C GLN A 125 -4.26 -17.54 -6.77
#